data_AF-A0A7K8Q1H5-F1
#
_entry.id   AF-A0A7K8Q1H5-F1
#
_cell.length_a   1.000
_cell.length_b   1.000
_cell.length_c   1.000
_cell.angle_alpha   90.00
_cell.angle_beta   90.00
_cell.angle_gamma   90.00
#
_symmetry.space_group_name_H-M   'P 1'
#
loop_
_entity.id
_entity.type
_entity.pdbx_description
1 polymer ?
#
loop_
_entity_poly.entity_id
_entity_poly.type
_entity_poly.pdbx_seq_one_letter_code
_entity_poly.pdbx_strand_id
1 'polypeptide(L)'
;RGPCRGAQRSVRPSRSEYDSSALRRSNSFARPSGKSIYNQRKDYGQTLLKPQSDFQQHVEHLLTMRLERDIRSTGDCLERLKVLEAQGRIWGQDLILQVKDQELVLRDVESK
;
A
#
# COMPACT_ATOMS: atom_id res chain seq x y z
N ARG A 1 -73.60 29.97 -42.87
CA ARG A 1 -74.52 30.01 -41.70
C ARG A 1 -73.67 29.99 -40.44
N GLY A 2 -73.76 31.03 -39.62
CA GLY A 2 -73.44 31.01 -38.18
C GLY A 2 -71.97 31.09 -37.75
N PRO A 3 -71.64 31.74 -36.61
CA PRO A 3 -70.49 32.66 -36.52
C PRO A 3 -69.64 32.53 -35.22
N CYS A 4 -68.78 33.53 -34.98
CA CYS A 4 -68.26 34.03 -33.68
C CYS A 4 -67.03 33.32 -33.07
N ARG A 5 -65.85 33.97 -33.06
CA ARG A 5 -65.35 35.04 -32.15
C ARG A 5 -64.90 34.52 -30.77
N GLY A 6 -63.68 34.90 -30.39
CA GLY A 6 -63.32 35.17 -28.99
C GLY A 6 -61.99 34.56 -28.53
N ALA A 7 -60.91 35.34 -28.56
CA ALA A 7 -59.75 35.11 -27.71
C ALA A 7 -60.10 35.48 -26.25
N GLN A 8 -59.60 34.72 -25.26
CA GLN A 8 -59.30 35.20 -23.90
C GLN A 8 -58.45 34.17 -23.12
N ARG A 9 -57.74 34.68 -22.11
CA ARG A 9 -56.48 34.22 -21.51
C ARG A 9 -56.56 33.08 -20.48
N SER A 10 -55.40 32.41 -20.32
CA SER A 10 -54.76 31.89 -19.09
C SER A 10 -55.58 31.12 -18.05
N VAL A 11 -55.16 29.88 -17.74
CA VAL A 11 -54.67 29.44 -16.41
C VAL A 11 -53.79 28.19 -16.61
N ARG A 12 -52.56 28.19 -16.09
CA ARG A 12 -51.71 26.99 -16.00
C ARG A 12 -52.17 26.14 -14.80
N PRO A 13 -52.36 24.82 -14.91
CA PRO A 13 -52.53 23.99 -13.73
C PRO A 13 -51.20 23.80 -13.01
N SER A 14 -51.28 23.94 -11.71
CA SER A 14 -50.22 23.97 -10.71
C SER A 14 -49.34 22.73 -10.70
N ARG A 15 -48.07 22.97 -10.36
CA ARG A 15 -47.02 22.01 -10.00
C ARG A 15 -47.54 21.10 -8.88
N SER A 16 -47.88 19.85 -9.20
CA SER A 16 -48.15 18.84 -8.18
C SER A 16 -46.83 18.39 -7.56
N GLU A 17 -46.66 18.75 -6.29
CA GLU A 17 -45.75 18.09 -5.36
C GLU A 17 -46.25 16.65 -5.15
N TYR A 18 -45.68 15.71 -5.91
CA TYR A 18 -45.78 14.30 -5.61
C TYR A 18 -44.44 13.81 -5.06
N ASP A 19 -44.46 13.66 -3.75
CA ASP A 19 -43.80 12.61 -3.00
C ASP A 19 -42.27 12.49 -3.10
N SER A 20 -41.62 13.33 -2.29
CA SER A 20 -40.19 13.29 -1.97
C SER A 20 -39.78 12.11 -1.07
N SER A 21 -40.64 11.12 -0.79
CA SER A 21 -40.37 10.11 0.24
C SER A 21 -39.98 8.71 -0.26
N ALA A 22 -40.18 8.37 -1.55
CA ALA A 22 -39.89 7.04 -2.08
C ALA A 22 -38.41 6.80 -2.51
N LEU A 23 -37.56 7.84 -2.52
CA LEU A 23 -36.14 7.70 -2.90
C LEU A 23 -35.17 7.71 -1.71
N ARG A 24 -35.67 7.59 -0.47
CA ARG A 24 -34.83 7.13 0.66
C ARG A 24 -34.57 5.63 0.52
N ARG A 25 -33.99 5.24 -0.63
CA ARG A 25 -33.30 3.96 -0.79
C ARG A 25 -32.30 3.92 0.34
N SER A 26 -32.57 3.06 1.31
CA SER A 26 -31.66 2.64 2.37
C SER A 26 -30.29 2.39 1.74
N ASN A 27 -29.43 3.41 1.83
CA ASN A 27 -28.18 3.45 1.10
C ASN A 27 -27.14 2.74 1.97
N SER A 28 -27.33 1.44 2.18
CA SER A 28 -26.25 0.59 2.69
C SER A 28 -25.10 0.47 1.68
N PHE A 29 -25.30 0.95 0.43
CA PHE A 29 -24.24 1.18 -0.55
C PHE A 29 -24.53 2.44 -1.39
N ALA A 30 -24.10 3.60 -0.90
CA ALA A 30 -24.16 4.83 -1.66
C ALA A 30 -23.26 4.77 -2.90
N ARG A 31 -23.78 5.21 -4.06
CA ARG A 31 -22.97 5.34 -5.27
C ARG A 31 -21.82 6.31 -4.97
N PRO A 32 -20.55 5.90 -5.12
CA PRO A 32 -19.43 6.75 -4.78
C PRO A 32 -19.41 8.00 -5.66
N SER A 33 -19.07 9.15 -5.05
CA SER A 33 -18.89 10.41 -5.76
C SER A 33 -17.73 10.31 -6.76
N GLY A 34 -17.79 11.06 -7.87
CA GLY A 34 -16.68 11.15 -8.82
C GLY A 34 -15.35 11.55 -8.15
N LYS A 35 -15.40 12.40 -7.12
CA LYS A 35 -14.22 12.78 -6.32
C LYS A 35 -13.65 11.59 -5.53
N SER A 36 -14.52 10.75 -4.97
CA SER A 36 -14.13 9.54 -4.25
C SER A 36 -13.50 8.51 -5.19
N ILE A 37 -14.08 8.32 -6.38
CA ILE A 37 -13.52 7.43 -7.40
C ILE A 37 -12.15 7.93 -7.87
N TYR A 38 -11.99 9.23 -8.11
CA TYR A 38 -10.70 9.83 -8.48
C TYR A 38 -9.63 9.61 -7.42
N ASN A 39 -9.94 9.92 -6.15
CA ASN A 39 -9.01 9.73 -5.04
C ASN A 39 -8.63 8.26 -4.88
N GLN A 40 -9.62 7.34 -4.88
CA GLN A 40 -9.36 5.91 -4.77
C GLN A 40 -8.43 5.41 -5.89
N ARG A 41 -8.62 5.87 -7.13
CA ARG A 41 -7.76 5.50 -8.26
C ARG A 41 -6.35 6.09 -8.12
N LYS A 42 -6.24 7.34 -7.67
CA LYS A 42 -4.97 8.01 -7.39
C LYS A 42 -4.18 7.26 -6.32
N ASP A 43 -4.85 6.93 -5.21
CA ASP A 43 -4.25 6.21 -4.08
C ASP A 43 -3.86 4.78 -4.47
N TYR A 44 -4.69 4.10 -5.26
CA TYR A 44 -4.39 2.77 -5.80
C TYR A 44 -3.15 2.79 -6.71
N GLY A 45 -3.06 3.76 -7.63
CA GLY A 45 -1.89 3.93 -8.48
C GLY A 45 -0.62 4.22 -7.68
N GLN A 46 -0.70 5.06 -6.65
CA GLN A 46 0.43 5.33 -5.75
C GLN A 46 0.84 4.09 -4.95
N THR A 47 -0.11 3.25 -4.54
CA THR A 47 0.16 2.03 -3.78
C THR A 47 0.77 0.94 -4.64
N LEU A 48 0.35 0.80 -5.90
CA LEU A 48 0.95 -0.14 -6.86
C LEU A 48 2.39 0.22 -7.25
N LEU A 49 2.68 1.52 -7.32
CA LEU A 49 4.02 2.04 -7.61
C LEU A 49 4.90 2.13 -6.37
N LYS A 50 4.32 1.95 -5.18
CA LYS A 50 5.07 1.89 -3.93
C LYS A 50 5.87 0.60 -3.95
N PRO A 51 7.21 0.64 -3.87
CA PRO A 51 8.01 -0.56 -3.78
C PRO A 51 7.45 -1.44 -2.66
N GLN A 52 7.15 -2.70 -2.96
CA GLN A 52 6.84 -3.64 -1.89
C GLN A 52 8.11 -3.81 -1.06
N SER A 53 8.02 -3.40 0.20
CA SER A 53 9.03 -3.51 1.25
C SER A 53 10.21 -2.55 1.14
N ASP A 54 10.10 -1.43 1.85
CA ASP A 54 11.26 -0.85 2.54
C ASP A 54 11.61 -1.78 3.71
N PHE A 55 11.98 -3.05 3.43
CA PHE A 55 12.39 -3.96 4.49
C PHE A 55 13.66 -3.40 5.09
N GLN A 56 13.61 -3.06 6.38
CA GLN A 56 14.74 -2.52 7.12
C GLN A 56 14.73 -3.11 8.54
N GLN A 57 15.84 -3.73 8.92
CA GLN A 57 16.02 -4.34 10.25
C GLN A 57 17.42 -4.07 10.79
N HIS A 58 17.52 -3.89 12.10
CA HIS A 58 18.81 -3.92 12.79
C HIS A 58 19.26 -5.36 12.95
N VAL A 59 20.52 -5.63 12.62
CA VAL A 59 21.13 -6.96 12.70
C VAL A 59 22.56 -6.85 13.22
N GLU A 60 23.05 -7.91 13.85
CA GLU A 60 24.47 -8.05 14.16
C GLU A 60 25.13 -8.95 13.11
N HIS A 61 26.15 -8.43 12.43
CA HIS A 61 27.00 -9.24 11.57
C HIS A 61 28.12 -9.87 12.39
N LEU A 62 28.17 -11.21 12.37
CA LEU A 62 29.13 -11.99 13.16
C LEU A 62 30.32 -12.49 12.35
N LEU A 63 30.09 -12.85 11.08
CA LEU A 63 31.10 -13.51 10.25
C LEU A 63 30.78 -13.39 8.76
N THR A 64 31.79 -13.04 7.97
CA THR A 64 31.83 -13.30 6.53
C THR A 64 33.02 -14.22 6.28
N MET A 65 32.76 -15.37 5.65
CA MET A 65 33.80 -16.34 5.36
C MET A 65 33.62 -16.93 3.96
N ARG A 66 34.74 -17.36 3.38
CA ARG A 66 34.75 -18.05 2.10
C ARG A 66 34.30 -19.50 2.30
N LEU A 67 33.43 -19.98 1.41
CA LEU A 67 33.04 -21.39 1.38
C LEU A 67 34.17 -22.20 0.72
N GLU A 68 34.80 -23.07 1.50
CA GLU A 68 35.82 -24.01 1.04
C GLU A 68 35.23 -25.41 0.86
N ARG A 69 36.03 -26.38 0.38
CA ARG A 69 35.55 -27.73 0.05
C ARG A 69 34.94 -28.48 1.25
N ASP A 70 35.33 -28.08 2.46
CA ASP A 70 34.95 -28.69 3.74
C ASP A 70 33.68 -28.05 4.34
N ILE A 71 33.16 -26.96 3.75
CA ILE A 71 31.96 -26.27 4.23
C ILE A 71 30.91 -26.37 3.12
N ARG A 72 29.98 -27.31 3.25
CA ARG A 72 28.98 -27.61 2.22
C ARG A 72 27.56 -27.30 2.65
N SER A 73 27.33 -27.20 3.95
CA SER A 73 26.04 -26.93 4.55
C SER A 73 26.11 -25.69 5.46
N THR A 74 24.94 -25.15 5.77
CA THR A 74 24.79 -24.13 6.81
C THR A 74 25.24 -24.63 8.19
N GLY A 75 25.11 -25.94 8.45
CA GLY A 75 25.59 -26.56 9.68
C GLY A 75 27.11 -26.47 9.84
N ASP A 76 27.86 -26.71 8.76
CA ASP A 76 29.33 -26.62 8.79
C ASP A 76 29.79 -25.18 9.08
N CYS A 77 29.09 -24.18 8.53
CA CYS A 77 29.34 -22.77 8.86
C CYS A 77 29.09 -22.48 10.35
N LEU A 78 28.02 -23.03 10.93
CA LEU A 78 27.68 -22.83 12.34
C LEU A 78 28.70 -23.49 13.26
N GLU A 79 29.17 -24.70 12.95
CA GLU A 79 30.22 -25.35 13.74
C GLU A 79 31.52 -24.54 13.69
N ARG A 80 31.89 -23.98 12.52
CA ARG A 80 33.03 -23.07 12.41
C ARG A 80 32.83 -21.80 13.24
N LEU A 81 31.64 -21.21 13.23
CA LEU A 81 31.30 -20.04 14.02
C LEU A 81 31.45 -20.32 15.53
N LYS A 82 30.91 -21.45 16.02
CA LYS A 82 31.04 -21.87 17.42
C LYS A 82 32.50 -22.05 17.85
N VAL A 83 33.34 -22.63 16.99
CA VAL A 83 34.78 -22.78 17.28
C VAL A 83 35.45 -21.41 17.43
N LEU A 84 35.13 -20.45 16.56
CA LEU A 84 35.68 -19.09 16.64
C LEU A 84 35.15 -18.33 17.87
N GLU A 85 33.88 -18.53 18.21
CA GLU A 85 33.27 -17.97 19.42
C GLU A 85 33.95 -18.51 20.68
N ALA A 86 34.18 -19.82 20.78
CA ALA A 86 34.90 -20.44 21.90
C ALA A 86 36.35 -19.95 22.04
N GLN A 87 36.96 -19.49 20.93
CA GLN A 87 38.28 -18.86 20.93
C GLN A 87 38.25 -17.37 21.30
N GLY A 88 37.07 -16.78 21.49
CA GLY A 88 36.90 -15.34 21.75
C GLY A 88 37.21 -14.47 20.53
N ARG A 89 37.06 -15.01 19.32
CA ARG A 89 37.41 -14.33 18.06
C ARG A 89 36.22 -13.78 17.29
N ILE A 90 35.03 -13.85 17.87
CA ILE A 90 33.79 -13.33 17.30
C ILE A 90 33.38 -12.08 18.06
N TRP A 91 32.94 -11.08 17.31
CA TRP A 91 32.33 -9.85 17.81
C TRP A 91 31.22 -9.46 16.85
N GLY A 92 30.13 -8.92 17.38
CA GLY A 92 29.01 -8.44 16.58
C GLY A 92 29.27 -7.02 16.06
N GLN A 93 29.03 -6.81 14.76
CA GLN A 93 28.96 -5.49 14.16
C GLN A 93 27.51 -5.09 13.95
N ASP A 94 27.08 -4.00 14.56
CA ASP A 94 25.73 -3.45 14.36
C ASP A 94 25.57 -2.92 12.93
N LEU A 95 24.60 -3.47 12.19
CA LEU A 95 24.28 -3.07 10.83
C LEU A 95 22.78 -2.92 10.64
N ILE A 96 22.41 -2.21 9.57
CA ILE A 96 21.06 -2.11 9.05
C ILE A 96 20.98 -2.98 7.79
N LEU A 97 20.17 -4.02 7.84
CA LEU A 97 19.83 -4.87 6.71
C LEU A 97 18.63 -4.28 5.97
N GLN A 98 18.80 -3.97 4.68
CA GLN A 98 17.75 -3.43 3.83
C GLN A 98 17.52 -4.29 2.58
N VAL A 99 16.28 -4.37 2.11
CA VAL A 99 15.98 -4.81 0.74
C VAL A 99 15.59 -3.59 -0.07
N LYS A 100 16.37 -3.27 -1.10
CA LYS A 100 16.15 -2.11 -1.96
C LYS A 100 16.37 -2.53 -3.40
N ASP A 101 15.42 -2.21 -4.28
CA ASP A 101 15.53 -2.49 -5.72
C ASP A 101 15.85 -3.97 -6.04
N GLN A 102 15.31 -4.90 -5.24
CA GLN A 102 15.56 -6.36 -5.30
C GLN A 102 16.98 -6.79 -4.90
N GLU A 103 17.76 -5.89 -4.30
CA GLU A 103 19.07 -6.17 -3.73
C GLU A 103 19.03 -6.15 -2.20
N LEU A 104 19.89 -6.96 -1.60
CA LEU A 104 20.13 -6.98 -0.16
C LEU A 104 21.31 -6.07 0.14
N VAL A 105 21.06 -5.02 0.93
CA VAL A 105 22.04 -3.99 1.28
C VAL A 105 22.32 -4.07 2.78
N LEU A 106 23.58 -4.21 3.14
CA LEU A 106 24.05 -4.01 4.51
C LEU A 106 24.60 -2.57 4.62
N ARG A 107 23.97 -1.75 5.44
CA ARG A 107 24.38 -0.38 5.73
C ARG A 107 24.89 -0.27 7.15
N ASP A 108 25.99 0.44 7.33
CA ASP A 108 26.51 0.77 8.65
C ASP A 108 25.61 1.82 9.36
N VAL A 109 25.35 1.63 10.66
CA VAL A 109 24.42 2.47 11.44
C VAL A 109 24.92 3.92 11.54
N GLU A 110 26.22 4.15 11.47
CA GLU A 110 26.85 5.46 11.60
C GLU A 110 27.09 6.14 10.25
N SER A 111 27.04 5.39 9.15
CA SER A 111 27.18 5.93 7.80
C SER A 111 25.98 6.82 7.40
N LYS A 112 26.23 8.14 7.27
CA LYS A 112 25.26 9.13 6.79
C LYS A 112 25.11 9.14 5.28
#